data_AF-A0A8B3DBH8-F1
#
_entry.id   AF-A0A8B3DBH8-F1
#
_cell.length_a   1.000
_cell.length_b   1.000
_cell.length_c   1.000
_cell.angle_alpha   90.00
_cell.angle_beta   90.00
_cell.angle_gamma   90.00
#
_symmetry.space_group_name_H-M   'P 1'
#
loop_
_entity.id
_entity.type
_entity.pdbx_description
1 polymer ?
#
loop_
_entity_poly.entity_id
_entity_poly.type
_entity_poly.pdbx_seq_one_letter_code
_entity_poly.pdbx_strand_id
1 'polypeptide(L)'
;MLEQVLAARLPMGHPIMWSIGLVSLVMWGLILHCYLRFHTLKSTNLNTQFSQKIKQYSGIQDNERLYLENGWLSEIRQHLSVGLNEIRLFVRILPMLGLLGTVDGMMTCFEQLNSDDVLNAVSEGISQAMLTTLAGLLAALSGMYLAYNLKRQQEKLLVHFANQWKSYEN
;
A
#
# COMPACT_ATOMS: atom_id res chain seq x y z
N MET A 1 -15.86 11.83 -26.47
CA MET A 1 -15.93 10.35 -26.55
C MET A 1 -15.53 9.68 -25.24
N LEU A 2 -14.35 9.94 -24.66
CA LEU A 2 -13.97 9.42 -23.33
C LEU A 2 -14.87 9.93 -22.19
N GLU A 3 -15.21 11.22 -22.19
CA GLU A 3 -16.13 11.85 -21.22
C GLU A 3 -17.56 11.29 -21.28
N GLN A 4 -18.06 10.95 -22.48
CA GLN A 4 -19.40 10.35 -22.67
C GLN A 4 -19.46 8.89 -22.23
N VAL A 5 -18.36 8.13 -22.37
CA VAL A 5 -18.26 6.75 -21.86
C VAL A 5 -18.12 6.73 -20.33
N LEU A 6 -17.48 7.73 -19.74
CA LEU A 6 -17.38 7.91 -18.28
C LEU A 6 -18.73 8.38 -17.68
N ALA A 7 -19.40 9.34 -18.31
CA ALA A 7 -20.68 9.87 -17.82
C ALA A 7 -21.87 8.91 -18.05
N ALA A 8 -21.84 8.06 -19.09
CA ALA A 8 -22.90 7.09 -19.37
C ALA A 8 -22.77 5.75 -18.62
N ARG A 9 -21.69 5.55 -17.84
CA ARG A 9 -21.35 4.23 -17.26
C ARG A 9 -20.86 4.27 -15.81
N LEU A 10 -20.90 5.44 -15.18
CA LEU A 10 -20.82 5.56 -13.74
C LEU A 10 -22.25 5.59 -13.22
N PRO A 11 -22.84 4.43 -12.85
CA PRO A 11 -24.08 4.43 -12.12
C PRO A 11 -23.79 5.10 -10.77
N MET A 12 -24.15 6.38 -10.66
CA MET A 12 -24.06 7.20 -9.45
C MET A 12 -24.86 6.59 -8.27
N GLY A 13 -25.49 5.43 -8.46
CA GLY A 13 -26.30 4.71 -7.48
C GLY A 13 -25.59 3.59 -6.70
N HIS A 14 -24.35 3.18 -7.02
CA HIS A 14 -23.73 2.03 -6.31
C HIS A 14 -22.72 2.44 -5.23
N PRO A 15 -23.06 2.30 -3.94
CA PRO A 15 -22.23 2.75 -2.82
C PRO A 15 -20.87 2.04 -2.74
N ILE A 16 -20.75 0.84 -3.30
CA ILE A 16 -19.51 0.04 -3.27
C ILE A 16 -18.44 0.62 -4.19
N MET A 17 -18.80 1.23 -5.31
CA MET A 17 -17.80 1.84 -6.19
C MET A 17 -17.15 3.05 -5.51
N TRP A 18 -17.94 3.84 -4.78
CA TRP A 18 -17.46 4.93 -3.95
C TRP A 18 -16.57 4.45 -2.80
N SER A 19 -16.91 3.32 -2.17
CA SER A 19 -16.08 2.76 -1.09
C SER A 19 -14.72 2.28 -1.63
N ILE A 20 -14.67 1.61 -2.78
CA ILE A 20 -13.42 1.24 -3.46
C ILE A 20 -12.59 2.49 -3.79
N GLY A 21 -13.24 3.54 -4.31
CA GLY A 21 -12.60 4.81 -4.62
C GLY A 21 -11.98 5.47 -3.39
N LEU A 22 -12.71 5.54 -2.28
CA LEU A 22 -12.24 6.10 -1.01
C LEU A 22 -11.07 5.29 -0.44
N VAL A 23 -11.20 3.96 -0.39
CA VAL A 23 -10.15 3.07 0.11
C VAL A 23 -8.88 3.17 -0.74
N SER A 24 -9.05 3.23 -2.06
CA SER A 24 -7.94 3.48 -2.99
C SER A 24 -7.28 4.83 -2.72
N LEU A 25 -8.06 5.90 -2.56
CA LEU A 25 -7.54 7.24 -2.27
C LEU A 25 -6.74 7.28 -0.96
N VAL A 26 -7.26 6.65 0.10
CA VAL A 26 -6.55 6.52 1.39
C VAL A 26 -5.23 5.76 1.21
N MET A 27 -5.24 4.65 0.46
CA MET A 27 -4.02 3.89 0.16
C MET A 27 -2.99 4.75 -0.60
N TRP A 28 -3.42 5.46 -1.64
CA TRP A 28 -2.54 6.36 -2.40
C TRP A 28 -1.99 7.50 -1.53
N GLY A 29 -2.80 8.05 -0.63
CA GLY A 29 -2.36 9.04 0.36
C GLY A 29 -1.30 8.50 1.31
N LEU A 30 -1.46 7.27 1.80
CA LEU A 30 -0.45 6.60 2.62
C LEU A 30 0.84 6.32 1.86
N ILE A 31 0.74 5.90 0.59
CA ILE A 31 1.90 5.70 -0.27
C ILE A 31 2.65 7.03 -0.47
N LEU A 32 1.94 8.12 -0.75
CA LEU A 32 2.52 9.45 -0.91
C LEU A 32 3.20 9.91 0.38
N HIS A 33 2.54 9.77 1.53
CA HIS A 33 3.11 10.13 2.82
C HIS A 33 4.37 9.31 3.14
N CYS A 34 4.34 8.00 2.86
CA CYS A 34 5.50 7.12 3.07
C CYS A 34 6.65 7.48 2.11
N TYR A 35 6.34 7.80 0.85
CA TYR A 35 7.31 8.24 -0.15
C TYR A 35 7.95 9.59 0.20
N LEU A 36 7.15 10.57 0.64
CA LEU A 36 7.62 11.87 1.11
C LEU A 36 8.50 11.73 2.36
N ARG A 37 8.07 10.93 3.35
CA ARG A 37 8.88 10.62 4.54
C ARG A 37 10.24 10.04 4.15
N PHE A 38 10.26 9.07 3.24
CA PHE A 38 11.51 8.47 2.74
C PHE A 38 12.41 9.50 2.07
N HIS A 39 11.85 10.40 1.26
CA HIS A 39 12.60 11.48 0.62
C HIS A 39 13.15 12.50 1.65
N THR A 40 12.36 12.87 2.66
CA THR A 40 12.79 13.78 3.73
C THR A 40 13.88 13.14 4.62
N LEU A 41 13.80 11.84 4.91
CA LEU A 41 14.85 11.11 5.64
C LEU A 41 16.17 11.06 4.86
N LYS A 42 16.12 10.98 3.52
CA LYS A 42 17.32 11.03 2.67
C LYS A 42 18.03 12.39 2.71
N SER A 43 17.28 13.49 2.91
CA SER A 43 17.83 14.85 2.95
C SER A 43 18.21 15.34 4.36
N THR A 44 17.74 14.68 5.42
CA THR A 44 18.11 15.04 6.79
C THR A 44 19.31 14.19 7.20
N ASN A 45 20.42 14.85 7.46
CA ASN A 45 21.75 14.38 7.88
C ASN A 45 21.76 13.34 9.05
N LEU A 46 21.12 12.18 8.88
CA LEU A 46 21.04 11.09 9.88
C LEU A 46 22.41 10.54 10.26
N ASN A 47 23.43 10.74 9.41
CA ASN A 47 24.82 10.44 9.74
C ASN A 47 25.32 11.21 10.98
N THR A 48 24.77 12.41 11.28
CA THR A 48 25.24 13.24 12.40
C THR A 48 24.69 12.79 13.76
N GLN A 49 23.44 12.30 13.81
CA GLN A 49 22.85 11.74 15.04
C GLN A 49 23.32 10.30 15.31
N PHE A 50 23.62 9.53 14.26
CA PHE A 50 24.09 8.15 14.41
C PHE A 50 25.54 8.04 14.89
N SER A 51 26.43 8.93 14.45
CA SER A 51 27.83 8.95 14.91
C SER A 51 27.95 9.14 16.44
N GLN A 52 26.99 9.84 17.07
CA GLN A 52 27.00 10.05 18.52
C GLN A 52 26.60 8.80 19.32
N LYS A 53 25.57 8.05 18.88
CA LYS A 53 25.16 6.81 19.56
C LYS A 53 26.17 5.67 19.41
N ILE A 54 26.84 5.56 18.25
CA ILE A 54 27.84 4.51 18.00
C ILE A 54 29.10 4.71 18.86
N LYS A 55 29.54 5.96 19.11
CA LYS A 55 30.68 6.26 20.01
C LYS A 55 30.44 5.85 21.46
N GLN A 56 29.18 5.74 21.90
CA GLN A 56 28.86 5.35 23.28
C GLN A 56 29.02 3.83 23.52
N TYR A 57 29.12 3.03 22.45
CA TYR A 57 29.20 1.57 22.51
C TYR A 57 30.60 0.99 22.20
N SER A 58 31.62 1.81 21.97
CA SER A 58 32.97 1.39 21.57
C SER A 58 33.79 0.66 22.65
N GLY A 59 33.19 0.27 23.79
CA GLY A 59 33.86 -0.34 24.94
C GLY A 59 33.40 -1.75 25.33
N ILE A 60 32.44 -2.34 24.61
CA ILE A 60 31.79 -3.62 25.01
C ILE A 60 32.54 -4.83 24.42
N GLN A 61 32.48 -6.01 25.05
CA GLN A 61 33.19 -7.25 24.70
C GLN A 61 32.59 -7.94 23.45
N ASP A 62 33.41 -8.60 22.61
CA ASP A 62 33.04 -9.09 21.26
C ASP A 62 31.79 -9.98 21.17
N ASN A 63 31.51 -10.82 22.19
CA ASN A 63 30.34 -11.71 22.19
C ASN A 63 29.00 -11.00 22.42
N GLU A 64 29.00 -9.83 23.09
CA GLU A 64 27.78 -9.04 23.34
C GLU A 64 27.48 -8.06 22.18
N ARG A 65 28.49 -7.77 21.34
CA ARG A 65 28.38 -6.84 20.19
C ARG A 65 27.41 -7.33 19.13
N LEU A 66 27.41 -8.63 18.84
CA LEU A 66 26.48 -9.24 17.88
C LEU A 66 25.00 -9.06 18.29
N TYR A 67 24.71 -9.12 19.59
CA TYR A 67 23.35 -8.90 20.10
C TYR A 67 22.93 -7.42 19.99
N LEU A 68 23.87 -6.50 20.20
CA LEU A 68 23.64 -5.06 20.07
C LEU A 68 23.45 -4.64 18.61
N GLU A 69 24.25 -5.18 17.68
CA GLU A 69 24.10 -4.93 16.24
C GLU A 69 22.73 -5.41 15.74
N ASN A 70 22.36 -6.66 16.06
CA ASN A 70 21.07 -7.23 15.67
C ASN A 70 19.89 -6.47 16.30
N GLY A 71 20.00 -6.07 17.57
CA GLY A 71 18.98 -5.25 18.24
C GLY A 71 18.80 -3.89 17.58
N TRP A 72 19.90 -3.22 17.25
CA TRP A 72 19.90 -1.91 16.60
C TRP A 72 19.37 -1.98 15.16
N LEU A 73 19.78 -2.97 14.37
CA LEU A 73 19.25 -3.21 13.03
C LEU A 73 17.75 -3.52 13.07
N SER A 74 17.28 -4.24 14.08
CA SER A 74 15.86 -4.53 14.30
C SER A 74 15.06 -3.24 14.58
N GLU A 75 15.58 -2.35 15.43
CA GLU A 75 14.93 -1.07 15.75
C GLU A 75 14.79 -0.18 14.50
N ILE A 76 15.86 -0.05 13.70
CA ILE A 76 15.81 0.71 12.43
C ILE A 76 14.82 0.06 11.45
N ARG A 77 14.87 -1.26 11.30
CA ARG A 77 13.92 -2.00 10.45
C ARG A 77 12.48 -1.75 10.89
N GLN A 78 12.20 -1.77 12.19
CA GLN A 78 10.88 -1.49 12.74
C GLN A 78 10.45 -0.06 12.38
N HIS A 79 11.28 0.95 12.61
CA HIS A 79 10.97 2.34 12.27
C HIS A 79 10.74 2.59 10.78
N LEU A 80 11.48 1.90 9.90
CA LEU A 80 11.31 1.95 8.45
C LEU A 80 10.03 1.22 8.02
N SER A 81 9.68 0.12 8.68
CA SER A 81 8.50 -0.68 8.31
C SER A 81 7.15 0.01 8.61
N VAL A 82 7.13 1.06 9.45
CA VAL A 82 5.93 1.83 9.79
C VAL A 82 5.32 2.44 8.53
N GLY A 83 4.04 2.16 8.27
CA GLY A 83 3.31 2.59 7.08
C GLY A 83 3.31 1.58 5.93
N LEU A 84 4.34 0.73 5.79
CA LEU A 84 4.31 -0.34 4.79
C LEU A 84 3.31 -1.44 5.13
N ASN A 85 3.13 -1.75 6.42
CA ASN A 85 2.12 -2.71 6.86
C ASN A 85 0.70 -2.23 6.51
N GLU A 86 0.43 -0.95 6.72
CA GLU A 86 -0.87 -0.34 6.37
C GLU A 86 -1.14 -0.44 4.86
N ILE A 87 -0.17 -0.06 4.02
CA ILE A 87 -0.32 -0.17 2.57
C ILE A 87 -0.57 -1.64 2.15
N ARG A 88 0.15 -2.59 2.75
CA ARG A 88 -0.07 -4.04 2.50
C ARG A 88 -1.47 -4.50 2.90
N LEU A 89 -2.04 -3.94 3.96
CA LEU A 89 -3.40 -4.24 4.39
C LEU A 89 -4.40 -3.76 3.33
N PHE A 90 -4.30 -2.51 2.89
CA PHE A 90 -5.18 -1.95 1.85
C PHE A 90 -5.10 -2.72 0.52
N VAL A 91 -3.90 -3.08 0.09
CA VAL A 91 -3.68 -3.90 -1.12
C VAL A 91 -4.40 -5.24 -1.04
N ARG A 92 -4.54 -5.84 0.15
CA ARG A 92 -5.26 -7.11 0.33
C ARG A 92 -6.77 -6.94 0.41
N ILE A 93 -7.24 -5.82 0.95
CA ILE A 93 -8.68 -5.54 1.11
C ILE A 93 -9.32 -5.10 -0.21
N LEU A 94 -8.61 -4.35 -1.06
CA LEU A 94 -9.12 -3.82 -2.34
C LEU A 94 -9.70 -4.89 -3.28
N PRO A 95 -9.06 -6.06 -3.52
CA PRO A 95 -9.64 -7.13 -4.34
C PRO A 95 -10.88 -7.75 -3.70
N MET A 96 -10.92 -7.85 -2.37
CA MET A 96 -12.09 -8.37 -1.65
C MET A 96 -13.28 -7.42 -1.75
N LEU A 97 -13.04 -6.10 -1.72
CA LEU A 97 -14.07 -5.10 -2.01
C LEU A 97 -14.57 -5.18 -3.46
N GLY A 98 -13.68 -5.42 -4.42
CA GLY A 98 -14.07 -5.65 -5.82
C GLY A 98 -14.98 -6.86 -5.99
N LEU A 99 -14.65 -7.97 -5.30
CA LEU A 99 -15.49 -9.17 -5.24
C LEU A 99 -16.84 -8.88 -4.56
N LEU A 100 -16.86 -8.10 -3.47
CA LEU A 100 -18.12 -7.71 -2.83
C LEU A 100 -19.01 -6.89 -3.79
N GLY A 101 -18.42 -6.06 -4.64
CA GLY A 101 -19.13 -5.36 -5.71
C GLY A 101 -19.75 -6.27 -6.76
N THR A 102 -19.22 -7.47 -6.99
CA THR A 102 -19.87 -8.42 -7.91
C THR A 102 -21.14 -9.00 -7.34
N VAL A 103 -21.14 -9.30 -6.04
CA VAL A 103 -22.32 -9.80 -5.33
C VAL A 103 -23.42 -8.76 -5.35
N ASP A 104 -23.09 -7.49 -5.13
CA ASP A 104 -24.04 -6.37 -5.21
C ASP A 104 -24.63 -6.16 -6.62
N GLY A 105 -23.78 -6.18 -7.65
CA GLY A 105 -24.24 -6.06 -9.03
C GLY A 105 -25.14 -7.23 -9.45
N MET A 106 -24.81 -8.45 -9.05
CA MET A 106 -25.66 -9.61 -9.27
C MET A 106 -26.97 -9.55 -8.48
N MET A 107 -26.96 -9.00 -7.26
CA MET A 107 -28.18 -8.79 -6.47
C MET A 107 -29.12 -7.80 -7.14
N THR A 108 -28.57 -6.72 -7.70
CA THR A 108 -29.34 -5.74 -8.51
C THR A 108 -29.98 -6.41 -9.73
N CYS A 109 -29.28 -7.32 -10.42
CA CYS A 109 -29.87 -8.09 -11.52
C CYS A 109 -31.07 -8.93 -11.06
N PHE A 110 -30.97 -9.59 -9.90
CA PHE A 110 -32.04 -10.43 -9.36
C PHE A 110 -33.29 -9.63 -8.99
N GLU A 111 -33.12 -8.42 -8.45
CA GLU A 111 -34.24 -7.54 -8.07
C GLU A 111 -35.05 -7.09 -9.29
N GLN A 112 -34.41 -6.93 -10.44
CA GLN A 112 -35.05 -6.44 -11.67
C GLN A 112 -35.59 -7.54 -12.60
N LEU A 113 -35.56 -8.81 -12.17
CA LEU A 113 -36.01 -9.94 -13.00
C LEU A 113 -37.49 -9.89 -13.40
N ASN A 114 -38.34 -9.20 -12.64
CA ASN A 114 -39.77 -9.05 -12.94
C ASN A 114 -40.10 -7.71 -13.61
N SER A 115 -39.09 -6.93 -14.00
CA SER A 115 -39.29 -5.64 -14.68
C SER A 115 -39.66 -5.83 -16.15
N ASP A 116 -40.33 -4.85 -16.76
CA ASP A 116 -40.62 -4.89 -18.21
C ASP A 116 -39.35 -4.81 -19.08
N ASP A 117 -38.21 -4.40 -18.49
CA ASP A 117 -36.93 -4.20 -19.17
C ASP A 117 -35.79 -5.06 -18.59
N VAL A 118 -36.07 -6.35 -18.35
CA VAL A 118 -35.13 -7.31 -17.75
C VAL A 118 -33.78 -7.36 -18.47
N LEU A 119 -33.78 -7.27 -19.81
CA LEU A 119 -32.55 -7.43 -20.60
C LEU A 119 -31.56 -6.30 -20.33
N ASN A 120 -32.03 -5.05 -20.29
CA ASN A 120 -31.18 -3.89 -19.98
C ASN A 120 -30.73 -3.92 -18.53
N ALA A 121 -31.65 -4.22 -17.60
CA ALA A 121 -31.38 -4.33 -16.17
C ALA A 121 -30.26 -5.33 -15.85
N VAL A 122 -30.35 -6.54 -16.42
CA VAL A 122 -29.36 -7.61 -16.22
C VAL A 122 -28.02 -7.24 -16.86
N SER A 123 -28.03 -6.64 -18.05
CA SER A 123 -26.81 -6.18 -18.72
C SER A 123 -26.07 -5.12 -17.89
N GLU A 124 -26.82 -4.19 -17.28
CA GLU A 124 -26.26 -3.13 -16.45
C GLU A 124 -25.61 -3.68 -15.17
N GLY A 125 -26.31 -4.54 -14.41
CA GLY A 125 -25.77 -5.10 -13.18
C GLY A 125 -24.56 -6.02 -13.41
N ILE A 126 -24.52 -6.77 -14.53
CA ILE A 126 -23.33 -7.54 -14.92
C ILE A 126 -22.17 -6.61 -15.28
N SER A 127 -22.41 -5.56 -16.07
CA SER A 127 -21.38 -4.58 -16.43
C SER A 127 -20.81 -3.88 -15.19
N GLN A 128 -21.67 -3.53 -14.22
CA GLN A 128 -21.27 -2.95 -12.95
C GLN A 128 -20.37 -3.92 -12.15
N ALA A 129 -20.80 -5.18 -11.98
CA ALA A 129 -20.04 -6.20 -11.26
C ALA A 129 -18.62 -6.40 -11.83
N MET A 130 -18.49 -6.46 -13.17
CA MET A 130 -17.18 -6.57 -13.81
C MET A 130 -16.33 -5.33 -13.58
N LEU A 131 -16.93 -4.13 -13.66
CA LEU A 131 -16.21 -2.87 -13.50
C LEU A 131 -15.70 -2.69 -12.06
N THR A 132 -16.48 -3.06 -11.04
CA THR A 132 -16.05 -2.99 -9.63
C THR A 132 -14.89 -3.95 -9.36
N THR A 133 -14.93 -5.16 -9.93
CA THR A 133 -13.84 -6.14 -9.82
C THR A 133 -12.55 -5.61 -10.43
N LEU A 134 -12.65 -5.08 -11.64
CA LEU A 134 -11.52 -4.52 -12.37
C LEU A 134 -10.92 -3.33 -11.62
N ALA A 135 -11.77 -2.44 -11.07
CA ALA A 135 -11.33 -1.30 -10.28
C ALA A 135 -10.57 -1.73 -9.01
N GLY A 136 -11.11 -2.70 -8.25
CA GLY A 136 -10.47 -3.23 -7.05
C GLY A 136 -9.12 -3.90 -7.34
N LEU A 137 -9.04 -4.69 -8.41
CA LEU A 137 -7.80 -5.36 -8.82
C LEU A 137 -6.75 -4.37 -9.33
N LEU A 138 -7.12 -3.41 -10.17
CA LEU A 138 -6.17 -2.40 -10.67
C LEU A 138 -5.61 -1.54 -9.54
N ALA A 139 -6.46 -1.11 -8.61
CA ALA A 139 -6.02 -0.38 -7.42
C ALA A 139 -5.04 -1.23 -6.61
N ALA A 140 -5.36 -2.50 -6.33
CA ALA A 140 -4.50 -3.39 -5.58
C ALA A 140 -3.15 -3.65 -6.27
N LEU A 141 -3.15 -3.85 -7.60
CA LEU A 141 -1.93 -4.04 -8.39
C LEU A 141 -1.02 -2.82 -8.31
N SER A 142 -1.57 -1.62 -8.47
CA SER A 142 -0.79 -0.38 -8.36
C SER A 142 -0.19 -0.20 -6.97
N GLY A 143 -0.97 -0.44 -5.91
CA GLY A 143 -0.50 -0.39 -4.53
C GLY A 143 0.57 -1.46 -4.23
N MET A 144 0.42 -2.67 -4.75
CA MET A 144 1.40 -3.76 -4.58
C MET A 144 2.74 -3.40 -5.20
N TYR A 145 2.73 -2.87 -6.43
CA TYR A 145 3.96 -2.43 -7.10
C TYR A 145 4.70 -1.35 -6.30
N LEU A 146 3.97 -0.35 -5.82
CA LEU A 146 4.53 0.75 -5.04
C LEU A 146 5.05 0.26 -3.68
N ALA A 147 4.30 -0.59 -2.97
CA ALA A 147 4.73 -1.19 -1.70
C ALA A 147 6.01 -2.03 -1.87
N TYR A 148 6.12 -2.78 -2.97
CA TYR A 148 7.33 -3.54 -3.29
C TYR A 148 8.53 -2.63 -3.54
N ASN A 149 8.37 -1.58 -4.35
CA ASN A 149 9.44 -0.62 -4.61
C ASN A 149 9.92 0.07 -3.32
N LEU A 150 8.98 0.46 -2.46
CA LEU A 150 9.29 1.11 -1.19
C LEU A 150 10.01 0.16 -0.22
N LYS A 151 9.57 -1.11 -0.12
CA LYS A 151 10.27 -2.14 0.64
C LYS A 151 11.70 -2.35 0.14
N ARG A 152 11.90 -2.44 -1.17
CA ARG A 152 13.24 -2.61 -1.77
C ARG A 152 14.16 -1.43 -1.45
N GLN A 153 13.63 -0.21 -1.41
CA GLN A 153 14.41 0.98 -1.02
C GLN A 153 14.80 0.94 0.46
N GLN A 154 13.91 0.47 1.35
CA GLN A 154 14.22 0.29 2.78
C GLN A 154 15.31 -0.77 3.01
N GLU A 155 15.24 -1.90 2.31
CA GLU A 155 16.26 -2.95 2.41
C GLU A 155 17.63 -2.46 1.98
N LYS A 156 17.72 -1.65 0.90
CA LYS A 156 18.97 -1.01 0.49
C LYS A 156 19.55 -0.09 1.56
N LEU A 157 18.70 0.69 2.24
CA LEU A 157 19.16 1.55 3.34
C LEU A 157 19.65 0.73 4.53
N LEU A 158 18.92 -0.32 4.92
CA LEU A 158 19.34 -1.21 6.01
C LEU A 158 20.71 -1.86 5.72
N VAL A 159 20.91 -2.35 4.50
CA VAL A 159 22.21 -2.90 4.06
C VAL A 159 23.31 -1.84 4.10
N HIS A 160 23.00 -0.60 3.71
CA HIS A 160 23.97 0.49 3.79
C HIS A 160 24.38 0.79 5.24
N PHE A 161 23.43 0.83 6.18
CA PHE A 161 23.72 1.03 7.60
C PHE A 161 24.51 -0.13 8.22
N ALA A 162 24.18 -1.38 7.88
CA ALA A 162 24.93 -2.55 8.31
C ALA A 162 26.39 -2.52 7.80
N ASN A 163 26.59 -2.15 6.54
CA ASN A 163 27.95 -2.01 5.98
C ASN A 163 28.74 -0.86 6.61
N GLN A 164 28.08 0.26 6.95
CA GLN A 164 28.73 1.37 7.66
C GLN A 164 29.20 0.94 9.05
N TRP A 165 28.39 0.20 9.80
CA TRP A 165 28.77 -0.34 11.11
C TRP A 165 30.06 -1.16 11.02
N LYS A 166 30.12 -2.09 10.07
CA LYS A 166 31.30 -2.93 9.81
C LYS A 166 32.56 -2.12 9.42
N SER A 167 32.40 -0.94 8.82
CA SER A 167 33.52 -0.06 8.48
C SER A 167 34.11 0.69 9.66
N TYR A 168 33.40 0.82 10.78
CA TYR A 168 33.94 1.39 12.04
C TYR A 168 34.68 0.35 12.89
N GLU A 169 34.59 -0.92 12.49
CA GLU A 169 35.19 -2.06 13.19
C GLU A 169 36.62 -2.37 12.71
N ASN A 170 36.98 -1.94 11.49
CA ASN A 170 38.33 -2.01 10.90
C ASN A 170 39.12 -0.72 11.10
#